data_AF-A0A918CQI0-F1
#
_entry.id   AF-A0A918CQI0-F1
#
_cell.length_a   1.000
_cell.length_b   1.000
_cell.length_c   1.000
_cell.angle_alpha   90.00
_cell.angle_beta   90.00
_cell.angle_gamma   90.00
#
_symmetry.space_group_name_H-M   'P 1'
#
loop_
_entity.id
_entity.type
_entity.pdbx_description
1 polymer ?
#
loop_
_entity_poly.entity_id
_entity_poly.type
_entity_poly.pdbx_seq_one_letter_code
_entity_poly.pdbx_strand_id
1 'polypeptide(L)'
;MPGESGTIALVGLGEALGGEAMDTHTRGASSPVQRFASELRRLRMAAGNLQVKTIAARAQCSSATVSEALNGRRLPGETVTCRLVAVLGGDWGRWQALWREARTELDTLKREGPEAPTEALRVGMVRYPDPTSFYRAAAERIRTARCEVRLTYVRLHPPGHWGAAEVAEYFSTVLQWARDHSGEGASARRIIGVPERDGEPRADYVQWLREHQEETTDIYAYEARVMPWTVSCAWHNTGLVDDSVTFLSFSGAGRQQLTGFSVEGPAFLAYFADSFDQAWGALEPLDTYLARHCR
;
A
#
# COMPACT_ATOMS: atom_id res chain seq x y z
N MET A 1 -63.89 18.99 5.22
CA MET A 1 -64.41 17.73 5.83
C MET A 1 -65.73 17.41 5.15
N PRO A 2 -66.09 16.15 4.82
CA PRO A 2 -65.39 14.85 4.96
C PRO A 2 -65.18 14.14 3.59
N GLY A 3 -64.33 13.11 3.48
CA GLY A 3 -64.69 11.67 3.54
C GLY A 3 -64.20 11.01 2.23
N GLU A 4 -63.83 9.75 2.07
CA GLU A 4 -63.88 8.49 2.83
C GLU A 4 -62.96 7.49 2.06
N SER A 5 -62.13 6.71 2.74
CA SER A 5 -62.27 5.24 2.95
C SER A 5 -62.30 4.36 1.69
N GLY A 6 -61.40 3.37 1.65
CA GLY A 6 -61.43 2.29 0.66
C GLY A 6 -60.35 1.22 0.88
N THR A 7 -60.47 0.42 1.94
CA THR A 7 -59.78 -0.87 2.11
C THR A 7 -60.74 -1.97 1.67
N ILE A 8 -60.37 -2.83 0.70
CA ILE A 8 -60.90 -4.20 0.55
C ILE A 8 -59.76 -5.13 0.08
N ALA A 9 -59.74 -6.31 0.66
CA ALA A 9 -58.70 -7.32 0.62
C ALA A 9 -58.98 -8.51 -0.32
N LEU A 10 -57.90 -9.26 -0.62
CA LEU A 10 -57.78 -10.72 -0.75
C LEU A 10 -58.47 -11.46 -1.93
N VAL A 11 -57.65 -12.18 -2.71
CA VAL A 11 -57.54 -13.66 -2.84
C VAL A 11 -57.08 -14.03 -4.26
N GLY A 12 -56.06 -14.87 -4.36
CA GLY A 12 -55.68 -15.52 -5.63
C GLY A 12 -54.48 -16.46 -5.49
N LEU A 13 -54.70 -17.65 -4.93
CA LEU A 13 -53.81 -18.81 -5.04
C LEU A 13 -53.81 -19.33 -6.47
N GLY A 14 -52.63 -19.62 -7.02
CA GLY A 14 -52.45 -20.33 -8.29
C GLY A 14 -51.03 -20.89 -8.39
N GLU A 15 -50.89 -22.20 -8.14
CA GLU A 15 -49.68 -22.98 -8.31
C GLU A 15 -49.30 -23.19 -9.79
N ALA A 16 -47.98 -23.34 -9.98
CA ALA A 16 -47.27 -24.08 -11.02
C ALA A 16 -47.38 -23.59 -12.49
N LEU A 17 -46.23 -23.29 -13.09
CA LEU A 17 -45.59 -24.15 -14.11
C LEU A 17 -44.21 -23.58 -14.49
N GLY A 18 -43.31 -24.50 -14.85
CA GLY A 18 -41.87 -24.30 -14.94
C GLY A 18 -41.41 -23.17 -15.87
N GLY A 19 -40.43 -22.41 -15.39
CA GLY A 19 -39.49 -21.66 -16.20
C GLY A 19 -38.10 -22.12 -15.78
N GLU A 20 -37.52 -23.05 -16.54
CA GLU A 20 -36.12 -23.41 -16.45
C GLU A 20 -35.29 -22.11 -16.56
N ALA A 21 -34.75 -21.66 -15.43
CA ALA A 21 -33.65 -20.71 -15.45
C ALA A 21 -32.49 -21.44 -16.10
N MET A 22 -32.31 -21.14 -17.38
CA MET A 22 -31.22 -21.58 -18.23
C MET A 22 -29.91 -21.21 -17.54
N ASP A 23 -29.36 -22.17 -16.81
CA ASP A 23 -28.00 -22.17 -16.30
C ASP A 23 -27.09 -21.87 -17.50
N THR A 24 -26.64 -20.63 -17.60
CA THR A 24 -25.54 -20.23 -18.47
C THR A 24 -24.26 -20.77 -17.84
N HIS A 25 -24.13 -22.09 -17.92
CA HIS A 25 -22.91 -22.82 -17.69
C HIS A 25 -21.86 -22.29 -18.67
N THR A 26 -21.02 -21.37 -18.19
CA THR A 26 -19.74 -21.03 -18.81
C THR A 26 -18.88 -22.30 -18.81
N ARG A 27 -19.13 -23.14 -19.80
CA ARG A 27 -18.32 -24.30 -20.14
C ARG A 27 -17.08 -23.76 -20.84
N GLY A 28 -15.91 -23.83 -20.21
CA GLY A 28 -14.67 -23.83 -21.00
C GLY A 28 -13.35 -23.48 -20.35
N ALA A 29 -13.29 -22.76 -19.22
CA ALA A 29 -12.00 -22.43 -18.60
C ALA A 29 -11.89 -23.02 -17.20
N SER A 30 -11.05 -24.05 -17.03
CA SER A 30 -10.66 -24.51 -15.69
C SER A 30 -10.03 -23.36 -14.92
N SER A 31 -10.36 -23.24 -13.62
CA SER A 31 -9.81 -22.17 -12.78
C SER A 31 -8.27 -22.22 -12.77
N PRO A 32 -7.57 -21.10 -12.55
CA PRO A 32 -6.11 -21.08 -12.52
C PRO A 32 -5.54 -22.12 -11.54
N VAL A 33 -6.23 -22.35 -10.42
CA VAL A 33 -5.87 -23.38 -9.42
C VAL A 33 -6.05 -24.80 -9.97
N GLN A 34 -7.11 -25.05 -10.73
CA GLN A 34 -7.35 -26.35 -11.38
C GLN A 34 -6.36 -26.64 -12.51
N ARG A 35 -5.95 -25.62 -13.28
CA ARG A 35 -4.90 -25.76 -14.30
C ARG A 35 -3.56 -26.11 -13.67
N PHE A 36 -3.17 -25.37 -12.64
CA PHE A 36 -1.95 -25.64 -11.88
C PHE A 36 -1.94 -27.06 -11.27
N ALA A 37 -3.04 -27.47 -10.66
CA ALA A 37 -3.20 -28.81 -10.09
C ALA A 37 -3.11 -29.93 -11.14
N SER A 38 -3.55 -29.67 -12.37
CA SER A 38 -3.48 -30.63 -13.46
C SER A 38 -2.04 -30.88 -13.90
N GLU A 39 -1.23 -29.82 -14.03
CA GLU A 39 0.20 -29.97 -14.25
C GLU A 39 0.89 -30.67 -13.07
N LEU A 40 0.45 -30.43 -11.83
CA LEU A 40 1.08 -31.02 -10.64
C LEU A 40 0.82 -32.52 -10.56
N ARG A 41 -0.38 -32.95 -10.97
CA ARG A 41 -0.71 -34.37 -11.13
C ARG A 41 0.12 -35.02 -12.25
N ARG A 42 0.36 -34.33 -13.37
CA ARG A 42 1.25 -34.84 -14.43
C ARG A 42 2.67 -35.05 -13.94
N LEU A 43 3.23 -34.07 -13.21
CA LEU A 43 4.55 -34.22 -12.60
C LEU A 43 4.59 -35.38 -11.61
N ARG A 44 3.56 -35.53 -10.78
CA ARG A 44 3.43 -36.67 -9.85
C ARG A 44 3.40 -38.02 -10.57
N MET A 45 2.70 -38.13 -11.70
CA MET A 45 2.69 -39.36 -12.51
C MET A 45 4.08 -39.67 -13.08
N ALA A 46 4.78 -38.66 -13.61
CA ALA A 46 6.15 -38.81 -14.12
C ALA A 46 7.13 -39.26 -13.01
N ALA A 47 6.89 -38.84 -11.77
CA ALA A 47 7.66 -39.24 -10.59
C ALA A 47 7.27 -40.62 -10.01
N GLY A 48 6.51 -41.45 -10.73
CA GLY A 48 6.10 -42.78 -10.26
C GLY A 48 4.90 -42.78 -9.29
N ASN A 49 4.08 -41.72 -9.33
CA ASN A 49 2.83 -41.59 -8.56
C ASN A 49 3.01 -41.74 -7.04
N LEU A 50 4.04 -41.09 -6.48
CA LEU A 50 4.33 -41.09 -5.05
C LEU A 50 3.08 -40.84 -4.19
N GLN A 51 2.98 -41.52 -3.04
CA GLN A 51 1.85 -41.34 -2.13
C GLN A 51 1.87 -39.95 -1.50
N VAL A 52 0.67 -39.38 -1.27
CA VAL A 52 0.49 -38.05 -0.65
C VAL A 52 1.27 -37.91 0.66
N LYS A 53 1.26 -38.93 1.52
CA LYS A 53 2.00 -38.94 2.78
C LYS A 53 3.52 -38.87 2.57
N THR A 54 4.04 -39.60 1.59
CA THR A 54 5.46 -39.58 1.23
C THR A 54 5.89 -38.23 0.68
N ILE A 55 5.07 -37.63 -0.18
CA ILE A 55 5.31 -36.28 -0.72
C ILE A 55 5.32 -35.26 0.42
N ALA A 56 4.30 -35.31 1.30
CA ALA A 56 4.16 -34.41 2.44
C ALA A 56 5.37 -34.47 3.39
N ALA A 57 5.81 -35.68 3.74
CA ALA A 57 6.98 -35.89 4.60
C ALA A 57 8.27 -35.32 3.96
N ARG A 58 8.52 -35.61 2.68
CA ARG A 58 9.73 -35.12 1.99
C ARG A 58 9.70 -33.62 1.72
N ALA A 59 8.52 -33.05 1.46
CA ALA A 59 8.33 -31.62 1.23
C ALA A 59 8.16 -30.82 2.54
N GLN A 60 8.21 -31.49 3.70
CA GLN A 60 8.03 -30.89 5.03
C GLN A 60 6.73 -30.06 5.11
N CYS A 61 5.62 -30.63 4.65
CA CYS A 61 4.29 -30.01 4.70
C CYS A 61 3.22 -31.03 5.11
N SER A 62 1.99 -30.57 5.32
CA SER A 62 0.90 -31.48 5.72
C SER A 62 0.36 -32.29 4.53
N SER A 63 -0.14 -33.50 4.80
CA SER A 63 -0.84 -34.31 3.78
C SER A 63 -2.09 -33.61 3.24
N ALA A 64 -2.76 -32.79 4.07
CA ALA A 64 -3.88 -31.96 3.65
C ALA A 64 -3.43 -30.94 2.59
N THR A 65 -2.32 -30.23 2.81
CA THR A 65 -1.76 -29.26 1.86
C THR A 65 -1.45 -29.90 0.51
N VAL A 66 -0.86 -31.09 0.48
CA VAL A 66 -0.57 -31.83 -0.75
C VAL A 66 -1.86 -32.25 -1.45
N SER A 67 -2.86 -32.72 -0.69
CA SER A 67 -4.17 -33.11 -1.21
C SER A 67 -4.91 -31.91 -1.84
N GLU A 68 -4.98 -30.78 -1.14
CA GLU A 68 -5.60 -29.55 -1.65
C GLU A 68 -4.95 -29.06 -2.94
N ALA A 69 -3.62 -29.15 -3.02
CA ALA A 69 -2.85 -28.76 -4.20
C ALA A 69 -3.14 -29.67 -5.40
N LEU A 70 -3.11 -30.99 -5.20
CA LEU A 70 -3.34 -31.97 -6.27
C LEU A 70 -4.79 -31.97 -6.76
N ASN A 71 -5.74 -31.68 -5.88
CA ASN A 71 -7.17 -31.60 -6.20
C ASN A 71 -7.59 -30.23 -6.76
N GLY A 72 -6.68 -29.26 -6.83
CA GLY A 72 -6.99 -27.93 -7.34
C GLY A 72 -7.95 -27.12 -6.46
N ARG A 73 -8.02 -27.45 -5.16
CA ARG A 73 -8.82 -26.71 -4.17
C ARG A 73 -8.08 -25.49 -3.64
N ARG A 74 -6.74 -25.54 -3.60
CA ARG A 74 -5.90 -24.43 -3.14
C ARG A 74 -4.57 -24.38 -3.87
N LEU A 75 -4.15 -23.18 -4.27
CA LEU A 75 -2.80 -22.92 -4.75
C LEU A 75 -1.86 -22.74 -3.53
N PRO A 76 -0.87 -23.63 -3.30
CA PRO A 76 0.07 -23.48 -2.20
C PRO A 76 0.91 -22.20 -2.31
N GLY A 77 1.55 -21.79 -1.21
CA GLY A 77 2.56 -20.73 -1.24
C GLY A 77 3.82 -21.16 -2.02
N GLU A 78 4.58 -20.21 -2.53
CA GLU A 78 5.74 -20.44 -3.43
C GLU A 78 6.74 -21.44 -2.83
N THR A 79 7.12 -21.26 -1.56
CA THR A 79 8.05 -22.14 -0.84
C THR A 79 7.56 -23.59 -0.78
N VAL A 80 6.26 -23.80 -0.51
CA VAL A 80 5.69 -25.15 -0.46
C VAL A 80 5.64 -25.75 -1.86
N THR A 81 5.27 -24.97 -2.87
CA THR A 81 5.27 -25.40 -4.26
C THR A 81 6.67 -25.82 -4.72
N CYS A 82 7.70 -25.03 -4.42
CA CYS A 82 9.09 -25.35 -4.75
C CYS A 82 9.53 -26.69 -4.15
N ARG A 83 9.21 -26.94 -2.88
CA ARG A 83 9.49 -28.23 -2.23
C ARG A 83 8.71 -29.39 -2.86
N LEU A 84 7.45 -29.20 -3.21
CA LEU A 84 6.64 -30.23 -3.88
C LEU A 84 7.22 -30.58 -5.25
N VAL A 85 7.58 -29.57 -6.04
CA VAL A 85 8.18 -29.74 -7.37
C VAL A 85 9.52 -30.46 -7.27
N ALA A 86 10.38 -30.06 -6.32
CA ALA A 86 11.67 -30.72 -6.08
C ALA A 86 11.51 -32.20 -5.69
N VAL A 87 10.57 -32.52 -4.79
CA VAL A 87 10.28 -33.91 -4.38
C VAL A 87 9.77 -34.76 -5.54
N LEU A 88 9.05 -34.16 -6.48
CA LEU A 88 8.53 -34.81 -7.68
C LEU A 88 9.50 -34.73 -8.87
N GLY A 89 10.73 -34.23 -8.67
CA GLY A 89 11.76 -34.18 -9.71
C GLY A 89 11.50 -33.17 -10.84
N GLY A 90 10.69 -32.14 -10.59
CA GLY A 90 10.44 -31.07 -11.55
C GLY A 90 11.47 -29.94 -11.49
N ASP A 91 11.61 -29.22 -12.60
CA ASP A 91 12.43 -28.00 -12.69
C ASP A 91 11.68 -26.80 -12.10
N TRP A 92 12.23 -26.19 -11.05
CA TRP A 92 11.63 -25.01 -10.43
C TRP A 92 11.52 -23.82 -11.38
N GLY A 93 12.45 -23.62 -12.31
CA GLY A 93 12.43 -22.47 -13.23
C GLY A 93 11.15 -22.42 -14.05
N ARG A 94 10.79 -23.56 -14.68
CA ARG A 94 9.51 -23.71 -15.38
C ARG A 94 8.29 -23.58 -14.45
N TRP A 95 8.38 -24.17 -13.26
CA TRP A 95 7.26 -24.21 -12.31
C TRP A 95 6.97 -22.89 -11.63
N GLN A 96 7.98 -22.04 -11.45
CA GLN A 96 7.83 -20.71 -10.89
C GLN A 96 6.96 -19.82 -11.79
N ALA A 97 7.16 -19.90 -13.12
CA ALA A 97 6.33 -19.17 -14.08
C ALA A 97 4.85 -19.58 -13.98
N LEU A 98 4.58 -20.89 -14.00
CA LEU A 98 3.21 -21.44 -13.85
C LEU A 98 2.56 -21.04 -12.51
N TRP A 99 3.34 -21.04 -11.43
CA TRP A 99 2.84 -20.63 -10.12
C TRP A 99 2.50 -19.14 -10.06
N ARG A 100 3.36 -18.27 -10.62
CA ARG A 100 3.14 -16.81 -10.67
C ARG A 100 1.92 -16.45 -11.53
N GLU A 101 1.75 -17.11 -12.67
CA GLU A 101 0.59 -16.94 -13.54
C GLU A 101 -0.70 -17.31 -12.80
N ALA A 102 -0.76 -18.52 -12.22
CA ALA A 102 -1.93 -18.97 -11.47
C ALA A 102 -2.24 -18.09 -10.24
N ARG A 103 -1.21 -17.55 -9.56
CA ARG A 103 -1.37 -16.61 -8.45
C ARG A 103 -1.98 -15.29 -8.91
N THR A 104 -1.43 -14.71 -9.98
CA THR A 104 -1.89 -13.44 -10.54
C THR A 104 -3.35 -13.50 -10.95
N GLU A 105 -3.74 -14.56 -11.65
CA GLU A 105 -5.13 -14.76 -12.05
C GLU A 105 -6.08 -14.96 -10.87
N LEU A 106 -5.66 -15.73 -9.86
CA LEU A 106 -6.45 -15.94 -8.65
C LEU A 106 -6.70 -14.63 -7.89
N ASP A 107 -5.69 -13.76 -7.84
CA ASP A 107 -5.81 -12.46 -7.18
C ASP A 107 -6.69 -11.48 -7.98
N THR A 108 -6.75 -11.62 -9.31
CA THR A 108 -7.69 -10.89 -10.16
C THR A 108 -9.14 -11.33 -9.95
N LEU A 109 -9.39 -12.64 -9.93
CA LEU A 109 -10.73 -13.19 -9.65
C LEU A 109 -11.26 -12.79 -8.26
N LYS A 110 -10.39 -12.65 -7.27
CA LYS A 110 -10.78 -12.16 -5.93
C LYS A 110 -11.19 -10.69 -5.94
N ARG A 111 -10.56 -9.85 -6.77
CA ARG A 111 -10.91 -8.44 -6.94
C ARG A 111 -12.24 -8.26 -7.67
N GLU A 112 -12.61 -9.20 -8.53
CA GLU A 112 -13.85 -9.19 -9.33
C GLU A 112 -15.04 -9.88 -8.65
N GLY A 113 -14.89 -10.41 -7.42
CA GLY A 113 -15.97 -11.02 -6.65
C GLY A 113 -17.05 -10.01 -6.23
N PRO A 114 -18.27 -10.47 -5.85
CA PRO A 114 -19.37 -9.59 -5.47
C PRO A 114 -18.93 -8.67 -4.33
N GLU A 115 -18.95 -7.38 -4.62
CA GLU A 115 -18.62 -6.30 -3.70
C GLU A 115 -19.58 -6.38 -2.51
N ALA A 116 -19.07 -6.66 -1.31
CA ALA A 116 -19.86 -6.47 -0.09
C ALA A 116 -20.32 -5.00 -0.04
N PRO A 117 -21.53 -4.69 0.46
CA PRO A 117 -22.01 -3.31 0.49
C PRO A 117 -21.07 -2.50 1.39
N THR A 118 -20.14 -1.80 0.76
CA THR A 118 -19.28 -0.84 1.41
C THR A 118 -20.11 0.42 1.41
N GLU A 119 -20.49 0.90 2.59
CA GLU A 119 -21.07 2.23 2.73
C GLU A 119 -20.01 3.21 2.24
N ALA A 120 -20.07 3.53 0.95
CA ALA A 120 -19.04 4.27 0.26
C ALA A 120 -19.08 5.71 0.78
N LEU A 121 -18.28 5.98 1.81
CA LEU A 121 -17.92 7.34 2.17
C LEU A 121 -17.34 7.95 0.89
N ARG A 122 -18.11 8.82 0.22
CA ARG A 122 -17.60 9.60 -0.91
C ARG A 122 -16.66 10.65 -0.34
N VAL A 123 -15.44 10.22 -0.04
CA VAL A 123 -14.39 11.10 0.43
C VAL A 123 -13.99 12.00 -0.74
N GLY A 124 -14.00 13.32 -0.53
CA GLY A 124 -13.58 14.27 -1.54
C GLY A 124 -12.10 14.08 -1.84
N MET A 125 -11.80 13.45 -2.98
CA MET A 125 -10.42 13.31 -3.48
C MET A 125 -10.14 14.41 -4.49
N VAL A 126 -9.10 15.21 -4.25
CA VAL A 126 -8.62 16.23 -5.19
C VAL A 126 -7.32 15.74 -5.82
N ARG A 127 -7.33 15.48 -7.13
CA ARG A 127 -6.14 15.11 -7.89
C ARG A 127 -5.43 16.36 -8.41
N TYR A 128 -4.12 16.41 -8.24
CA TYR A 128 -3.30 17.52 -8.74
C TYR A 128 -2.59 17.12 -10.05
N PRO A 129 -2.72 17.93 -11.11
CA PRO A 129 -2.18 17.59 -12.43
C PRO A 129 -0.65 17.70 -12.53
N ASP A 130 -0.02 18.44 -11.63
CA ASP A 130 1.41 18.74 -11.66
C ASP A 130 1.98 18.97 -10.24
N PRO A 131 3.32 18.97 -10.08
CA PRO A 131 3.95 19.18 -8.77
C PRO A 131 3.64 20.56 -8.18
N THR A 132 3.56 21.60 -9.00
CA THR A 132 3.33 22.99 -8.57
C THR A 132 1.97 23.14 -7.87
N SER A 133 0.90 22.65 -8.50
CA SER A 133 -0.45 22.66 -7.94
C SER A 133 -0.57 21.81 -6.67
N PHE A 134 0.14 20.68 -6.62
CA PHE A 134 0.21 19.84 -5.42
C PHE A 134 0.87 20.57 -4.23
N TYR A 135 2.08 21.11 -4.42
CA TYR A 135 2.82 21.76 -3.35
C TYR A 135 2.16 23.07 -2.89
N ARG A 136 1.53 23.82 -3.81
CA ARG A 136 0.74 25.01 -3.46
C ARG A 136 -0.42 24.65 -2.53
N ALA A 137 -1.23 23.66 -2.90
CA ALA A 137 -2.37 23.25 -2.08
C ALA A 137 -1.93 22.71 -0.71
N ALA A 138 -0.84 21.95 -0.66
CA ALA A 138 -0.27 21.47 0.60
C ALA A 138 0.21 22.63 1.49
N ALA A 139 0.91 23.62 0.91
CA ALA A 139 1.38 24.80 1.63
C ALA A 139 0.21 25.65 2.16
N GLU A 140 -0.80 25.92 1.34
CA GLU A 140 -2.03 26.63 1.76
C GLU A 140 -2.69 25.93 2.95
N ARG A 141 -2.78 24.60 2.90
CA ARG A 141 -3.42 23.84 3.96
C ARG A 141 -2.61 23.83 5.25
N ILE A 142 -1.28 23.72 5.17
CA ILE A 142 -0.37 23.81 6.32
C ILE A 142 -0.44 25.18 6.98
N ARG A 143 -0.55 26.28 6.23
CA ARG A 143 -0.73 27.63 6.82
C ARG A 143 -1.97 27.74 7.71
N THR A 144 -3.00 26.93 7.43
CA THR A 144 -4.25 26.90 8.20
C THR A 144 -4.30 25.76 9.23
N ALA A 145 -3.22 24.99 9.37
CA ALA A 145 -3.16 23.91 10.35
C ALA A 145 -3.19 24.47 11.77
N ARG A 146 -3.89 23.78 12.66
CA ARG A 146 -4.18 24.26 14.02
C ARG A 146 -3.19 23.73 15.04
N CYS A 147 -2.84 22.44 14.93
CA CYS A 147 -2.06 21.79 15.98
C CYS A 147 -1.06 20.77 15.47
N GLU A 148 -1.28 20.15 14.31
CA GLU A 148 -0.45 19.02 13.94
C GLU A 148 -0.17 18.90 12.45
N VAL A 149 1.10 18.73 12.11
CA VAL A 149 1.58 18.49 10.76
C VAL A 149 2.54 17.31 10.78
N ARG A 150 2.15 16.17 10.20
CA ARG A 150 3.01 14.97 10.05
C ARG A 150 3.41 14.80 8.60
N LEU A 151 4.71 14.75 8.30
CA LEU A 151 5.23 14.76 6.94
C LEU A 151 6.22 13.63 6.71
N THR A 152 6.20 13.01 5.54
CA THR A 152 7.29 12.15 5.07
C THR A 152 8.00 12.77 3.87
N TYR A 153 9.33 12.65 3.86
CA TYR A 153 10.17 13.04 2.73
C TYR A 153 11.15 11.93 2.42
N VAL A 154 10.75 11.05 1.51
CA VAL A 154 11.57 9.95 0.99
C VAL A 154 11.75 10.16 -0.50
N ARG A 155 12.96 10.58 -0.90
CA ARG A 155 13.33 10.88 -2.28
C ARG A 155 14.80 10.52 -2.51
N LEU A 156 15.16 10.28 -3.77
CA LEU A 156 16.53 10.00 -4.18
C LEU A 156 17.47 11.21 -4.03
N HIS A 157 16.92 12.41 -4.12
CA HIS A 157 17.65 13.68 -4.09
C HIS A 157 17.10 14.53 -2.96
N PRO A 158 17.95 15.35 -2.30
CA PRO A 158 17.49 16.29 -1.29
C PRO A 158 16.58 17.37 -1.89
N PRO A 159 15.83 18.10 -1.04
CA PRO A 159 15.03 19.24 -1.46
C PRO A 159 15.90 20.27 -2.18
N GLY A 160 15.32 21.00 -3.13
CA GLY A 160 16.05 22.03 -3.88
C GLY A 160 16.95 21.54 -5.02
N HIS A 161 17.24 20.23 -5.13
CA HIS A 161 18.09 19.68 -6.20
C HIS A 161 17.63 20.07 -7.62
N TRP A 162 16.31 20.20 -7.83
CA TRP A 162 15.73 20.59 -9.12
C TRP A 162 15.26 22.06 -9.19
N GLY A 163 15.44 22.85 -8.11
CA GLY A 163 15.26 24.30 -8.12
C GLY A 163 13.85 24.86 -8.35
N ALA A 164 12.77 24.10 -8.13
CA ALA A 164 11.41 24.62 -8.27
C ALA A 164 11.02 25.53 -7.09
N ALA A 165 10.61 26.77 -7.38
CA ALA A 165 10.31 27.79 -6.38
C ALA A 165 9.18 27.35 -5.40
N GLU A 166 8.18 26.64 -5.90
CA GLU A 166 7.02 26.20 -5.09
C GLU A 166 7.39 25.05 -4.14
N VAL A 167 8.40 24.25 -4.49
CA VAL A 167 8.96 23.26 -3.57
C VAL A 167 9.68 23.98 -2.44
N ALA A 168 10.50 24.98 -2.75
CA ALA A 168 11.17 25.78 -1.72
C ALA A 168 10.14 26.50 -0.82
N GLU A 169 9.08 27.07 -1.39
CA GLU A 169 7.99 27.71 -0.66
C GLU A 169 7.24 26.74 0.25
N TYR A 170 6.98 25.51 -0.19
CA TYR A 170 6.37 24.49 0.64
C TYR A 170 7.24 24.15 1.87
N PHE A 171 8.54 23.96 1.68
CA PHE A 171 9.46 23.65 2.78
C PHE A 171 9.55 24.81 3.77
N SER A 172 9.71 26.04 3.28
CA SER A 172 9.76 27.22 4.14
C SER A 172 8.45 27.46 4.88
N THR A 173 7.30 27.19 4.25
CA THR A 173 5.98 27.29 4.88
C THR A 173 5.85 26.35 6.08
N VAL A 174 6.37 25.12 6.00
CA VAL A 174 6.36 24.18 7.13
C VAL A 174 7.18 24.72 8.31
N LEU A 175 8.39 25.21 8.03
CA LEU A 175 9.27 25.70 9.10
C LEU A 175 8.74 26.99 9.70
N GLN A 176 8.17 27.88 8.89
CA GLN A 176 7.52 29.09 9.38
C GLN A 176 6.32 28.76 10.26
N TRP A 177 5.44 27.85 9.83
CA TRP A 177 4.31 27.41 10.65
C TRP A 177 4.78 26.85 11.99
N ALA A 178 5.82 26.01 12.01
CA ALA A 178 6.36 25.46 13.26
C ALA A 178 6.95 26.54 14.18
N ARG A 179 7.66 27.55 13.62
CA ARG A 179 8.15 28.70 14.39
C ARG A 179 7.01 29.47 15.04
N ASP A 180 5.97 29.76 14.27
CA ASP A 180 4.81 30.55 14.73
C ASP A 180 4.02 29.83 15.83
N HIS A 181 4.02 28.49 15.87
CA HIS A 181 3.24 27.70 16.82
C HIS A 181 4.07 27.03 17.93
N SER A 182 5.36 27.43 18.10
CA SER A 182 6.27 26.84 19.11
C SER A 182 5.84 27.07 20.57
N GLY A 183 4.88 27.95 20.84
CA GLY A 183 4.33 28.21 22.18
C GLY A 183 3.00 27.52 22.51
N GLU A 184 2.35 26.86 21.55
CA GLU A 184 0.92 26.48 21.65
C GLU A 184 0.67 24.97 21.73
N GLY A 185 1.71 24.16 21.98
CA GLY A 185 1.61 22.70 22.03
C GLY A 185 1.39 22.05 20.66
N ALA A 186 1.53 22.82 19.57
CA ALA A 186 1.49 22.31 18.21
C ALA A 186 2.77 21.52 17.88
N SER A 187 2.69 20.63 16.88
CA SER A 187 3.85 19.87 16.42
C SER A 187 3.91 19.70 14.90
N ALA A 188 5.11 19.88 14.35
CA ALA A 188 5.49 19.53 12.99
C ALA A 188 6.51 18.38 13.06
N ARG A 189 6.11 17.17 12.68
CA ARG A 189 6.95 15.98 12.71
C ARG A 189 7.30 15.53 11.30
N ARG A 190 8.58 15.32 11.01
CA ARG A 190 9.03 14.88 9.68
C ARG A 190 9.85 13.59 9.74
N ILE A 191 9.39 12.57 9.04
CA ILE A 191 10.21 11.39 8.73
C ILE A 191 10.96 11.65 7.43
N ILE A 192 12.29 11.59 7.49
CA ILE A 192 13.17 11.78 6.34
C ILE A 192 13.72 10.42 5.93
N GLY A 193 13.35 9.96 4.74
CA GLY A 193 13.95 8.79 4.12
C GLY A 193 15.29 9.15 3.50
N VAL A 194 16.37 8.63 4.05
CA VAL A 194 17.72 8.90 3.58
C VAL A 194 18.17 7.77 2.66
N PRO A 195 18.48 8.04 1.37
CA PRO A 195 18.96 7.02 0.46
C PRO A 195 20.34 6.53 0.87
N GLU A 196 20.42 5.26 1.26
CA GLU A 196 21.67 4.61 1.67
C GLU A 196 22.04 3.45 0.74
N ARG A 197 23.35 3.21 0.62
CA ARG A 197 23.92 2.03 0.00
C ARG A 197 24.89 1.40 0.99
N ASP A 198 24.64 0.15 1.36
CA ASP A 198 25.47 -0.60 2.32
C ASP A 198 25.64 0.13 3.68
N GLY A 199 24.61 0.86 4.10
CA GLY A 199 24.61 1.66 5.35
C GLY A 199 25.26 3.05 5.21
N GLU A 200 25.73 3.41 4.02
CA GLU A 200 26.35 4.71 3.75
C GLU A 200 25.39 5.64 3.00
N PRO A 201 25.03 6.80 3.58
CA PRO A 201 24.23 7.82 2.89
C PRO A 201 25.05 8.57 1.84
N ARG A 202 24.37 9.13 0.84
CA ARG A 202 25.04 9.97 -0.16
C ARG A 202 25.50 11.29 0.45
N ALA A 203 26.69 11.76 0.06
CA ALA A 203 27.30 12.98 0.60
C ALA A 203 26.44 14.24 0.40
N ASP A 204 25.77 14.38 -0.75
CA ASP A 204 24.86 15.49 -1.03
C ASP A 204 23.65 15.50 -0.10
N TYR A 205 23.15 14.32 0.26
CA TYR A 205 22.07 14.18 1.23
C TYR A 205 22.54 14.49 2.66
N VAL A 206 23.72 14.02 3.06
CA VAL A 206 24.31 14.33 4.38
C VAL A 206 24.52 15.82 4.55
N GLN A 207 25.02 16.51 3.51
CA GLN A 207 25.17 17.97 3.54
C GLN A 207 23.82 18.66 3.81
N TRP A 208 22.78 18.31 3.04
CA TRP A 208 21.45 18.88 3.25
C TRP A 208 20.89 18.59 4.66
N LEU A 209 21.09 17.38 5.18
CA LEU A 209 20.65 17.03 6.54
C LEU A 209 21.31 17.90 7.60
N ARG A 210 22.59 18.25 7.44
CA ARG A 210 23.30 19.16 8.36
C ARG A 210 22.71 20.56 8.31
N GLU A 211 22.56 21.12 7.11
CA GLU A 211 21.95 22.44 6.90
C GLU A 211 20.52 22.48 7.48
N HIS A 212 19.75 21.42 7.28
CA HIS A 212 18.40 21.29 7.82
C HIS A 212 18.38 21.16 9.35
N GLN A 213 19.32 20.42 9.94
CA GLN A 213 19.46 20.34 11.40
C GLN A 213 19.83 21.70 12.00
N GLU A 214 20.76 22.43 11.38
CA GLU A 214 21.14 23.78 11.81
C GLU A 214 19.95 24.75 11.72
N GLU A 215 19.15 24.70 10.65
CA GLU A 215 18.00 25.57 10.48
C GLU A 215 16.87 25.29 11.51
N THR A 216 16.72 24.02 11.90
CA THR A 216 15.58 23.56 12.71
C THR A 216 15.88 23.40 14.19
N THR A 217 17.16 23.50 14.60
CA THR A 217 17.59 23.22 15.98
C THR A 217 16.88 24.06 17.04
N ASP A 218 16.47 25.30 16.70
CA ASP A 218 15.82 26.23 17.63
C ASP A 218 14.29 26.33 17.41
N ILE A 219 13.71 25.45 16.59
CA ILE A 219 12.28 25.41 16.31
C ILE A 219 11.63 24.32 17.17
N TYR A 220 11.19 24.67 18.38
CA TYR A 220 10.72 23.70 19.38
C TYR A 220 9.51 22.86 18.95
N ALA A 221 8.63 23.38 18.10
CA ALA A 221 7.52 22.59 17.55
C ALA A 221 7.94 21.67 16.39
N TYR A 222 9.18 21.73 15.91
CA TYR A 222 9.64 20.93 14.78
C TYR A 222 10.55 19.79 15.24
N GLU A 223 10.22 18.57 14.82
CA GLU A 223 11.06 17.40 15.03
C GLU A 223 11.27 16.65 13.72
N ALA A 224 12.47 16.11 13.52
CA ALA A 224 12.79 15.24 12.41
C ALA A 224 13.40 13.91 12.89
N ARG A 225 12.99 12.83 12.23
CA ARG A 225 13.54 11.47 12.42
C ARG A 225 13.96 10.86 11.11
N VAL A 226 14.98 10.03 11.15
CA VAL A 226 15.63 9.48 9.95
C VAL A 226 15.24 8.02 9.76
N MET A 227 14.82 7.69 8.55
CA MET A 227 14.59 6.34 8.05
C MET A 227 15.63 6.01 6.97
N PRO A 228 16.59 5.12 7.23
CA PRO A 228 17.41 4.54 6.18
C PRO A 228 16.53 3.92 5.10
N TRP A 229 16.74 4.30 3.85
CA TRP A 229 15.88 3.90 2.73
C TRP A 229 16.71 3.42 1.54
N THR A 230 16.25 2.35 0.90
CA THR A 230 16.85 1.82 -0.33
C THR A 230 16.08 2.28 -1.56
N VAL A 231 16.82 2.75 -2.56
CA VAL A 231 16.30 3.24 -3.84
C VAL A 231 15.59 2.15 -4.66
N SER A 232 15.79 0.87 -4.32
CA SER A 232 15.08 -0.25 -4.95
C SER A 232 13.63 -0.40 -4.48
N CYS A 233 13.22 0.36 -3.46
CA CYS A 233 11.88 0.30 -2.88
C CYS A 233 11.12 1.59 -3.19
N ALA A 234 10.06 1.51 -4.00
CA ALA A 234 9.21 2.67 -4.24
C ALA A 234 8.55 3.16 -2.94
N TRP A 235 8.41 4.47 -2.80
CA TRP A 235 7.80 5.09 -1.63
C TRP A 235 6.79 6.17 -2.02
N HIS A 236 5.71 6.28 -1.24
CA HIS A 236 4.73 7.36 -1.34
C HIS A 236 4.95 8.33 -0.18
N ASN A 237 5.07 9.63 -0.47
CA ASN A 237 5.16 10.62 0.60
C ASN A 237 3.78 11.07 1.04
N THR A 238 3.65 11.31 2.34
CA THR A 238 2.39 11.60 3.02
C THR A 238 2.53 12.91 3.77
N GLY A 239 1.50 13.75 3.69
CA GLY A 239 1.34 14.93 4.54
C GLY A 239 -0.01 14.88 5.24
N LEU A 240 0.00 14.70 6.56
CA LEU A 240 -1.21 14.69 7.39
C LEU A 240 -1.29 16.03 8.10
N VAL A 241 -2.42 16.71 7.95
CA VAL A 241 -2.65 18.04 8.53
C VAL A 241 -3.87 18.00 9.44
N ASP A 242 -3.62 18.23 10.72
CA ASP A 242 -4.53 18.04 11.85
C ASP A 242 -5.25 16.67 11.78
N ASP A 243 -6.57 16.68 11.92
CA ASP A 243 -7.51 15.57 11.85
C ASP A 243 -8.30 15.55 10.53
N SER A 244 -7.89 16.37 9.56
CA SER A 244 -8.78 16.77 8.46
C SER A 244 -8.39 16.26 7.08
N VAL A 245 -7.09 16.27 6.73
CA VAL A 245 -6.67 16.06 5.34
C VAL A 245 -5.37 15.28 5.24
N THR A 246 -5.34 14.39 4.26
CA THR A 246 -4.19 13.58 3.89
C THR A 246 -3.76 13.92 2.47
N PHE A 247 -2.52 14.38 2.31
CA PHE A 247 -1.85 14.52 1.03
C PHE A 247 -1.01 13.28 0.74
N LEU A 248 -1.11 12.75 -0.47
CA LEU A 248 -0.28 11.65 -0.95
C LEU A 248 0.40 12.04 -2.26
N SER A 249 1.72 11.82 -2.32
CA SER A 249 2.50 12.03 -3.54
C SER A 249 3.34 10.81 -3.89
N PHE A 250 3.41 10.53 -5.18
CA PHE A 250 4.06 9.38 -5.76
C PHE A 250 5.11 9.88 -6.75
N SER A 251 6.35 9.40 -6.59
CA SER A 251 7.39 9.63 -7.59
C SER A 251 7.15 8.70 -8.78
N GLY A 252 7.01 9.28 -9.97
CA GLY A 252 6.98 8.53 -11.22
C GLY A 252 8.38 8.05 -11.63
N ALA A 253 8.44 7.03 -12.48
CA ALA A 253 9.67 6.63 -13.18
C ALA A 253 9.81 7.38 -14.51
N GLY A 254 11.04 7.77 -14.88
CA GLY A 254 11.33 8.40 -16.17
C GLY A 254 10.82 9.83 -16.31
N ARG A 255 10.14 10.16 -17.42
CA ARG A 255 9.62 11.52 -17.71
C ARG A 255 8.35 11.87 -16.92
N GLN A 256 7.76 10.94 -16.16
CA GLN A 256 6.60 11.24 -15.33
C GLN A 256 7.02 12.05 -14.11
N GLN A 257 6.57 13.30 -14.08
CA GLN A 257 6.70 14.19 -12.92
C GLN A 257 5.87 13.65 -11.75
N LEU A 258 6.16 14.14 -10.54
CA LEU A 258 5.43 13.81 -9.31
C LEU A 258 3.91 13.91 -9.55
N THR A 259 3.19 12.84 -9.21
CA THR A 259 1.73 12.84 -9.17
C THR A 259 1.27 12.83 -7.73
N GLY A 260 0.17 13.51 -7.42
CA GLY A 260 -0.37 13.48 -6.07
C GLY A 260 -1.85 13.80 -6.02
N PHE A 261 -2.45 13.51 -4.88
CA PHE A 261 -3.82 13.85 -4.55
C PHE A 261 -3.94 14.14 -3.05
N SER A 262 -5.04 14.79 -2.66
CA SER A 262 -5.44 14.95 -1.27
C SER A 262 -6.81 14.32 -1.04
N VAL A 263 -7.05 13.92 0.20
CA VAL A 263 -8.30 13.32 0.65
C VAL A 263 -8.68 13.97 1.97
N GLU A 264 -9.87 14.56 2.04
CA GLU A 264 -10.42 15.11 3.27
C GLU A 264 -11.29 14.08 3.99
N GLY A 265 -10.88 13.65 5.17
CA GLY A 265 -11.65 12.71 5.96
C GLY A 265 -10.86 12.11 7.12
N PRO A 266 -11.37 12.20 8.37
CA PRO A 266 -10.65 11.72 9.55
C PRO A 266 -10.42 10.20 9.51
N ALA A 267 -11.36 9.43 8.99
CA ALA A 267 -11.22 7.98 8.86
C ALA A 267 -10.12 7.58 7.86
N PHE A 268 -9.96 8.32 6.76
CA PHE A 268 -8.87 8.08 5.81
C PHE A 268 -7.52 8.45 6.42
N LEU A 269 -7.47 9.60 7.10
CA LEU A 269 -6.27 10.08 7.78
C LEU A 269 -5.79 9.09 8.85
N ALA A 270 -6.69 8.50 9.62
CA ALA A 270 -6.35 7.57 10.71
C ALA A 270 -5.46 6.40 10.24
N TYR A 271 -5.74 5.81 9.06
CA TYR A 271 -4.91 4.73 8.51
C TYR A 271 -3.44 5.13 8.29
N PHE A 272 -3.22 6.36 7.85
CA PHE A 272 -1.88 6.90 7.63
C PHE A 272 -1.25 7.43 8.91
N ALA A 273 -2.04 8.00 9.82
CA ALA A 273 -1.55 8.48 11.11
C ALA A 273 -1.00 7.33 11.96
N ASP A 274 -1.73 6.21 12.06
CA ASP A 274 -1.27 5.03 12.81
C ASP A 274 0.04 4.48 12.25
N SER A 275 0.13 4.38 10.91
CA SER A 275 1.34 3.92 10.22
C SER A 275 2.51 4.89 10.43
N PHE A 276 2.24 6.20 10.39
CA PHE A 276 3.24 7.24 10.64
C PHE A 276 3.74 7.19 12.08
N ASP A 277 2.85 7.12 13.07
CA ASP A 277 3.21 7.16 14.49
C ASP A 277 3.97 5.88 14.92
N GLN A 278 3.62 4.72 14.35
CA GLN A 278 4.40 3.48 14.51
C GLN A 278 5.82 3.63 13.95
N ALA A 279 5.96 4.16 12.73
CA ALA A 279 7.28 4.42 12.15
C ALA A 279 8.04 5.44 12.99
N TRP A 280 7.41 6.57 13.33
CA TRP A 280 7.99 7.64 14.13
C TRP A 280 8.62 7.10 15.42
N GLY A 281 7.90 6.28 16.18
CA GLY A 281 8.39 5.71 17.44
C GLY A 281 9.59 4.76 17.29
N ALA A 282 9.79 4.17 16.11
CA ALA A 282 10.89 3.25 15.83
C ALA A 282 12.15 3.92 15.25
N LEU A 283 12.02 5.14 14.71
CA LEU A 283 13.11 5.85 14.05
C LEU A 283 13.94 6.69 15.01
N GLU A 284 15.22 6.87 14.67
CA GLU A 284 16.14 7.70 15.45
C GLU A 284 16.00 9.19 15.10
N PRO A 285 16.25 10.10 16.06
CA PRO A 285 16.31 11.54 15.82
C PRO A 285 17.39 11.94 14.80
N LEU A 286 17.14 13.05 14.08
CA LEU A 286 18.05 13.56 13.04
C LEU A 286 19.47 13.88 13.54
N ASP A 287 19.59 14.52 14.71
CA ASP A 287 20.86 14.85 15.34
C ASP A 287 21.70 13.60 15.68
N THR A 288 21.03 12.55 16.18
CA THR A 288 21.63 11.26 16.51
C THR A 288 22.14 10.56 15.25
N TYR A 289 21.35 10.57 14.18
CA TYR A 289 21.76 10.04 12.88
C TYR A 289 22.98 10.78 12.33
N LEU A 290 22.96 12.12 12.33
CA LEU A 290 24.09 12.94 11.87
C LEU A 290 25.37 12.67 12.66
N ALA A 291 25.29 12.50 13.98
CA ALA A 291 26.45 12.20 14.82
C ALA A 291 27.19 10.91 14.42
N ARG A 292 26.49 9.91 13.84
CA ARG A 292 27.10 8.68 13.32
C ARG A 292 27.81 8.86 11.98
N HIS A 293 27.27 9.71 11.12
CA HIS A 293 27.72 9.84 9.72
C HIS A 293 28.59 11.09 9.46
N CYS A 294 28.95 11.84 10.51
CA CYS A 294 29.81 13.03 10.43
C CYS A 294 31.21 12.83 11.03
N ARG A 295 31.75 11.61 11.00
CA ARG A 295 33.17 11.36 11.35
C ARG A 295 34.13 11.70 10.22
#